data_AF-A0A4Q4BR47-F1
#
_entry.id   AF-A0A4Q4BR47-F1
#
_cell.length_a   1.000
_cell.length_b   1.000
_cell.length_c   1.000
_cell.angle_alpha   90.00
_cell.angle_beta   90.00
_cell.angle_gamma   90.00
#
_symmetry.space_group_name_H-M   'P 1'
#
loop_
_entity.id
_entity.type
_entity.pdbx_description
1 polymer ?
#
loop_
_entity_poly.entity_id
_entity_poly.type
_entity_poly.pdbx_seq_one_letter_code
_entity_poly.pdbx_strand_id
1 'polypeptide(L)'
;MSLSLTIARRELRGGLRGFRVFLACLALGVAAIAAVGTLRTGIQQGLTDQGAVILGGDAEMRFTYRPADADERAYMDRIATKVSEVYDFRSMALVDGDQALTQIKAIDDAWPLTGAATLDPPIPVAEALAVTNGLPGAIMDPLLIARLSLKPGDTFR
;
A
#
# COMPACT_ATOMS: atom_id res chain seq x y z
N MET A 1 -25.05 -23.92 -43.33
CA MET A 1 -24.90 -24.18 -41.88
C MET A 1 -25.75 -25.41 -41.53
N SER A 2 -25.14 -26.41 -40.90
CA SER A 2 -25.57 -27.82 -40.97
C SER A 2 -26.93 -28.10 -40.31
N LEU A 3 -27.73 -28.94 -40.98
CA LEU A 3 -28.98 -29.51 -40.46
C LEU A 3 -28.81 -30.12 -39.05
N SER A 4 -27.63 -30.71 -38.79
CA SER A 4 -27.23 -31.30 -37.52
C SER A 4 -27.28 -30.30 -36.35
N LEU A 5 -26.88 -29.04 -36.58
CA LEU A 5 -26.95 -27.96 -35.58
C LEU A 5 -28.40 -27.58 -35.26
N THR A 6 -29.27 -27.59 -36.26
CA THR A 6 -30.70 -27.28 -36.11
C THR A 6 -31.42 -28.36 -35.30
N ILE A 7 -31.13 -29.64 -35.57
CA ILE A 7 -31.69 -30.78 -34.83
C ILE A 7 -31.20 -30.77 -33.38
N ALA A 8 -29.88 -30.66 -33.16
CA ALA A 8 -29.28 -30.63 -31.82
C ALA A 8 -29.84 -29.49 -30.94
N ARG A 9 -30.03 -28.29 -31.50
CA ARG A 9 -30.60 -27.14 -30.77
C ARG A 9 -32.07 -27.34 -30.40
N ARG A 10 -32.84 -28.12 -31.19
CA ARG A 10 -34.26 -28.39 -30.93
C ARG A 10 -34.44 -29.42 -29.81
N GLU A 11 -33.62 -30.47 -29.82
CA GLU A 11 -33.56 -31.49 -28.77
C GLU A 11 -33.11 -30.90 -27.40
N LEU A 12 -32.09 -30.04 -27.41
CA LEU A 12 -31.63 -29.37 -26.20
C LEU A 12 -32.75 -28.54 -25.52
N ARG A 13 -33.60 -27.85 -26.29
CA ARG A 13 -34.70 -27.06 -25.69
C ARG A 13 -35.69 -27.91 -24.88
N GLY A 14 -35.89 -29.18 -25.23
CA GLY A 14 -36.78 -30.10 -24.52
C GLY A 14 -36.16 -30.65 -23.23
N GLY A 15 -34.87 -31.04 -23.27
CA GLY A 15 -34.16 -31.67 -22.14
C GLY A 15 -33.52 -30.70 -21.13
N LEU A 16 -33.27 -29.44 -21.52
CA LEU A 16 -32.57 -28.46 -20.68
C LEU A 16 -33.27 -28.10 -19.36
N ARG A 17 -34.61 -28.31 -19.25
CA ARG A 17 -35.35 -28.03 -18.00
C ARG A 17 -34.94 -28.93 -16.83
N GLY A 18 -34.66 -30.21 -17.10
CA GLY A 18 -34.16 -31.15 -16.07
C GLY A 18 -32.67 -30.97 -15.76
N PHE A 19 -31.91 -30.40 -16.69
CA PHE A 19 -30.45 -30.26 -16.59
C PHE A 19 -29.98 -28.89 -16.05
N ARG A 20 -30.91 -27.99 -15.69
CA ARG A 20 -30.59 -26.62 -15.24
C ARG A 20 -29.69 -26.60 -14.01
N VAL A 21 -29.92 -27.49 -13.05
CA VAL A 21 -29.12 -27.56 -11.82
C VAL A 21 -27.68 -27.97 -12.12
N PHE A 22 -27.49 -28.97 -12.98
CA PHE A 22 -26.16 -29.40 -13.43
C PHE A 22 -25.43 -28.27 -14.16
N LEU A 23 -26.09 -27.61 -15.12
CA LEU A 23 -25.49 -26.49 -15.85
C LEU A 23 -25.19 -25.30 -14.95
N ALA A 24 -26.05 -25.01 -13.97
CA ALA A 24 -25.80 -23.97 -12.99
C ALA A 24 -24.57 -24.29 -12.13
N CYS A 25 -24.43 -25.52 -11.62
CA CYS A 25 -23.23 -25.94 -10.89
C CYS A 25 -21.97 -25.87 -11.75
N LEU A 26 -22.01 -26.33 -13.00
CA LEU A 26 -20.88 -26.24 -13.92
C LEU A 26 -20.50 -24.77 -14.19
N ALA A 27 -21.48 -23.92 -14.47
CA ALA A 27 -21.26 -22.50 -14.68
C ALA A 27 -20.68 -21.81 -13.44
N LEU A 28 -21.19 -22.14 -12.24
CA LEU A 28 -20.68 -21.62 -10.98
C LEU A 28 -19.24 -22.08 -10.70
N GLY A 29 -18.92 -23.34 -10.97
CA GLY A 29 -17.56 -23.87 -10.81
C GLY A 29 -16.56 -23.18 -11.74
N VAL A 30 -16.91 -23.04 -13.02
CA VAL A 30 -16.06 -22.33 -13.99
C VAL A 30 -15.94 -20.85 -13.65
N ALA A 31 -17.04 -20.20 -13.26
CA ALA A 31 -17.04 -18.80 -12.86
C ALA A 31 -16.16 -18.56 -11.62
N ALA A 32 -16.20 -19.44 -10.63
CA ALA A 32 -15.36 -19.36 -9.44
C ALA A 32 -13.87 -19.44 -9.78
N ILE A 33 -13.48 -20.40 -10.64
CA ILE A 33 -12.07 -20.55 -11.07
C ILE A 33 -11.61 -19.32 -11.86
N ALA A 34 -12.44 -18.83 -12.79
CA ALA A 34 -12.13 -17.64 -13.57
C ALA A 34 -11.99 -16.39 -12.68
N ALA A 35 -12.90 -16.19 -11.72
CA ALA A 35 -12.87 -15.05 -10.81
C ALA A 35 -11.63 -15.04 -9.92
N VAL A 36 -11.20 -16.19 -9.40
CA VAL A 36 -9.96 -16.28 -8.61
C VAL A 36 -8.73 -15.98 -9.48
N GLY A 37 -8.71 -16.49 -10.72
CA GLY A 37 -7.63 -16.23 -11.67
C GLY A 37 -7.49 -14.76 -12.02
N THR A 38 -8.61 -14.07 -12.27
CA THR A 38 -8.61 -12.64 -12.57
C THR A 38 -8.23 -11.81 -11.34
N LEU A 39 -8.73 -12.14 -10.15
CA LEU A 39 -8.33 -11.47 -8.91
C LEU A 39 -6.82 -11.59 -8.68
N ARG A 40 -6.29 -12.80 -8.75
CA ARG A 40 -4.85 -13.06 -8.55
C ARG A 40 -4.01 -12.25 -9.52
N THR A 41 -4.39 -12.26 -10.80
CA THR A 41 -3.65 -11.54 -11.84
C THR A 41 -3.69 -10.03 -11.60
N GLY A 42 -4.85 -9.49 -11.26
CA GLY A 42 -5.00 -8.07 -10.94
C GLY A 42 -4.16 -7.64 -9.73
N ILE A 43 -4.15 -8.46 -8.66
CA ILE A 43 -3.31 -8.20 -7.48
C ILE A 43 -1.83 -8.25 -7.86
N GLN A 44 -1.39 -9.27 -8.61
CA GLN A 44 0.01 -9.43 -8.97
C GLN A 44 0.51 -8.32 -9.89
N GLN A 45 -0.32 -7.88 -10.84
CA GLN A 45 -0.02 -6.72 -11.68
C GLN A 45 0.06 -5.44 -10.85
N GLY A 46 -0.93 -5.19 -9.99
CA GLY A 46 -0.91 -4.03 -9.10
C GLY A 46 0.35 -3.97 -8.22
N LEU A 47 0.74 -5.11 -7.64
CA LEU A 47 1.98 -5.21 -6.85
C LEU A 47 3.25 -5.02 -7.69
N THR A 48 3.27 -5.47 -8.94
CA THR A 48 4.44 -5.31 -9.82
C THR A 48 4.57 -3.86 -10.27
N ASP A 49 3.45 -3.24 -10.66
CA ASP A 49 3.42 -1.89 -11.21
C ASP A 49 3.58 -0.81 -10.13
N GLN A 50 3.13 -1.09 -8.90
CA GLN A 50 3.19 -0.15 -7.76
C GLN A 50 4.19 -0.57 -6.69
N GLY A 51 4.94 -1.66 -6.87
CA GLY A 51 5.85 -2.20 -5.85
C GLY A 51 6.91 -1.19 -5.41
N ALA A 52 7.56 -0.52 -6.36
CA ALA A 52 8.55 0.52 -6.08
C ALA A 52 7.95 1.75 -5.39
N VAL A 53 6.71 2.14 -5.76
CA VAL A 53 5.99 3.25 -5.13
C VAL A 53 5.60 2.92 -3.69
N ILE A 54 5.09 1.70 -3.45
CA ILE A 54 4.72 1.21 -2.11
C ILE A 54 5.96 1.12 -1.21
N LEU A 55 7.09 0.69 -1.77
CA LEU A 55 8.37 0.64 -1.06
C LEU A 55 8.97 2.02 -0.81
N GLY A 56 8.67 2.99 -1.69
CA GLY A 56 9.28 4.32 -1.71
C GLY A 56 10.65 4.37 -2.40
N GLY A 57 11.00 3.35 -3.18
CA GLY A 57 12.28 3.19 -3.89
C GLY A 57 12.36 1.83 -4.60
N ASP A 58 13.46 1.58 -5.33
CA ASP A 58 13.66 0.32 -6.08
C ASP A 58 14.10 -0.85 -5.18
N ALA A 59 14.76 -0.55 -4.05
CA ALA A 59 15.24 -1.53 -3.08
C ALA A 59 15.31 -0.92 -1.68
N GLU A 60 15.14 -1.76 -0.65
CA GLU A 60 15.25 -1.39 0.76
C GLU A 60 16.24 -2.34 1.46
N MET A 61 17.20 -1.78 2.20
CA MET A 61 18.03 -2.52 3.14
C MET A 61 17.62 -2.16 4.56
N ARG A 62 17.13 -3.14 5.32
CA ARG A 62 16.63 -2.92 6.68
C ARG A 62 17.58 -3.48 7.72
N PHE A 63 18.08 -2.60 8.57
CA PHE A 63 18.97 -2.95 9.67
C PHE A 63 18.19 -2.87 10.99
N THR A 64 18.18 -3.97 11.75
CA THR A 64 17.40 -4.02 12.99
C THR A 64 18.22 -3.43 14.14
N TYR A 65 17.68 -2.40 14.80
CA TYR A 65 18.26 -1.72 15.97
C TYR A 65 19.66 -1.11 15.77
N ARG A 66 20.05 -0.86 14.52
CA ARG A 66 21.30 -0.16 14.20
C ARG A 66 21.20 0.59 12.87
N PRO A 67 21.95 1.67 12.68
CA PRO A 67 22.17 2.23 11.34
C PRO A 67 23.03 1.30 10.48
N ALA A 68 23.09 1.60 9.18
CA ALA A 68 24.07 0.99 8.28
C ALA A 68 25.49 1.36 8.75
N ASP A 69 26.40 0.40 8.74
CA ASP A 69 27.81 0.70 8.99
C ASP A 69 28.46 1.41 7.78
N ALA A 70 29.71 1.86 7.93
CA ALA A 70 30.39 2.60 6.89
C ALA A 70 30.61 1.78 5.61
N ASP A 71 30.82 0.47 5.73
CA ASP A 71 31.07 -0.42 4.59
C ASP A 71 29.78 -0.72 3.83
N GLU A 72 28.68 -0.94 4.56
CA GLU A 72 27.32 -1.09 4.04
C GLU A 72 26.86 0.20 3.36
N ARG A 73 27.12 1.36 3.96
CA ARG A 73 26.81 2.66 3.35
C ARG A 73 27.60 2.88 2.07
N ALA A 74 28.90 2.62 2.10
CA ALA A 74 29.74 2.70 0.92
C ALA A 74 29.31 1.69 -0.17
N TYR A 75 28.79 0.53 0.21
CA TYR A 75 28.21 -0.42 -0.75
C TYR A 75 26.96 0.15 -1.41
N MET A 76 26.02 0.69 -0.65
CA MET A 76 24.80 1.33 -1.17
C MET A 76 25.14 2.48 -2.13
N ASP A 77 26.06 3.36 -1.74
CA ASP A 77 26.50 4.49 -2.56
C ASP A 77 27.17 4.06 -3.88
N ARG A 78 27.71 2.84 -3.97
CA ARG A 78 28.28 2.29 -5.20
C ARG A 78 27.23 1.69 -6.14
N ILE A 79 26.18 1.06 -5.62
CA ILE A 79 25.20 0.33 -6.42
C ILE A 79 23.96 1.14 -6.78
N ALA A 80 23.67 2.19 -6.01
CA ALA A 80 22.44 2.97 -6.14
C ALA A 80 22.73 4.35 -6.76
N THR A 81 21.76 4.85 -7.54
CA THR A 81 21.80 6.22 -8.08
C THR A 81 21.45 7.26 -7.01
N LYS A 82 20.57 6.90 -6.08
CA LYS A 82 20.13 7.71 -4.94
C LYS A 82 19.91 6.81 -3.74
N VAL A 83 20.22 7.33 -2.56
CA VAL A 83 20.01 6.66 -1.27
C VAL A 83 19.22 7.61 -0.38
N SER A 84 18.18 7.09 0.28
CA SER A 84 17.43 7.79 1.32
C SER A 84 17.55 6.98 2.61
N GLU A 85 17.79 7.68 3.71
CA GLU A 85 17.86 7.10 5.05
C GLU A 85 16.57 7.34 5.82
N VAL A 86 16.07 6.28 6.44
CA VAL A 86 14.84 6.30 7.23
C VAL A 86 15.08 5.54 8.53
N TYR A 87 14.71 6.15 9.65
CA TYR A 87 14.66 5.48 10.95
C TYR A 87 13.22 5.21 11.34
N ASP A 88 12.94 3.97 11.76
CA ASP A 88 11.62 3.53 12.16
C ASP A 88 11.68 2.91 13.56
N PHE A 89 10.95 3.49 14.51
CA PHE A 89 10.91 3.00 15.89
C PHE A 89 9.57 3.29 16.56
N ARG A 90 9.25 2.50 17.60
CA ARG A 90 8.04 2.73 18.41
C ARG A 90 8.30 3.79 19.47
N SER A 91 7.34 4.68 19.66
CA SER A 91 7.35 5.72 20.68
C SER A 91 5.93 5.96 21.20
N MET A 92 5.78 6.84 22.18
CA MET A 92 4.49 7.28 22.69
C MET A 92 4.27 8.73 22.27
N ALA A 93 3.09 9.03 21.73
CA ALA A 93 2.62 10.40 21.53
C ALA A 93 1.76 10.79 22.74
N LEU A 94 2.08 11.94 23.33
CA LEU A 94 1.45 12.50 24.51
C LEU A 94 0.82 13.84 24.17
N VAL A 95 -0.42 13.99 24.62
CA VAL A 95 -1.17 15.24 24.62
C VAL A 95 -1.77 15.43 26.02
N ASP A 96 -2.29 16.61 26.32
CA ASP A 96 -2.82 16.88 27.66
C ASP A 96 -3.99 15.94 28.00
N GLY A 97 -3.74 14.99 28.91
CA GLY A 97 -4.73 14.03 29.39
C GLY A 97 -4.94 12.79 28.51
N ASP A 98 -4.20 12.63 27.41
CA ASP A 98 -4.29 11.43 26.55
C ASP A 98 -2.93 11.01 25.99
N GLN A 99 -2.78 9.73 25.70
CA GLN A 99 -1.55 9.17 25.15
C GLN A 99 -1.82 7.94 24.26
N ALA A 100 -1.00 7.78 23.24
CA ALA A 100 -1.09 6.68 22.31
C ALA A 100 0.29 6.12 21.98
N LEU A 101 0.40 4.79 21.95
CA LEU A 101 1.56 4.13 21.34
C LEU A 101 1.50 4.36 19.84
N THR A 102 2.60 4.84 19.27
CA THR A 102 2.74 5.14 17.85
C THR A 102 4.07 4.61 17.32
N GLN A 103 4.23 4.70 16.01
CA GLN A 103 5.46 4.38 15.31
C GLN A 103 5.94 5.65 14.61
N ILE A 104 7.16 6.08 14.94
CA ILE A 104 7.80 7.25 14.36
C ILE A 104 8.63 6.80 13.17
N LYS A 105 8.41 7.45 12.04
CA LYS A 105 9.24 7.34 10.84
C LYS A 105 9.99 8.66 10.66
N ALA A 106 11.27 8.69 11.01
CA ALA A 106 12.14 9.80 10.71
C ALA A 106 12.71 9.61 9.31
N ILE A 107 12.58 10.62 8.47
CA ILE A 107 12.94 10.59 7.05
C ILE A 107 13.99 11.67 6.77
N ASP A 108 14.76 11.47 5.71
CA ASP A 108 15.63 12.50 5.15
C ASP A 108 14.96 13.28 4.01
N ASP A 109 15.68 14.25 3.46
CA ASP A 109 15.21 15.11 2.37
C ASP A 109 15.01 14.36 1.03
N ALA A 110 15.61 13.18 0.88
CA ALA A 110 15.49 12.36 -0.32
C ALA A 110 14.24 11.48 -0.32
N TRP A 111 13.53 11.38 0.81
CA TRP A 111 12.34 10.56 0.94
C TRP A 111 11.09 11.25 0.36
N PRO A 112 10.21 10.52 -0.35
CA PRO A 112 10.43 9.18 -0.90
C PRO A 112 11.23 9.24 -2.21
N LEU A 113 12.02 8.19 -2.51
CA LEU A 113 12.78 8.13 -3.78
C LEU A 113 11.87 7.88 -4.98
N THR A 114 10.74 7.20 -4.77
CA THR A 114 9.75 6.87 -5.80
C THR A 114 8.34 7.14 -5.26
N GLY A 115 7.49 7.77 -6.07
CA GLY A 115 6.16 8.22 -5.65
C GLY A 115 6.19 9.58 -4.96
N ALA A 116 5.11 9.90 -4.25
CA ALA A 116 4.98 11.14 -3.49
C ALA A 116 4.08 10.92 -2.28
N ALA A 117 4.45 11.51 -1.13
CA ALA A 117 3.56 11.58 0.02
C ALA A 117 2.52 12.69 -0.21
N THR A 118 1.24 12.34 -0.10
CA THR A 118 0.13 13.28 -0.18
C THR A 118 -0.29 13.69 1.21
N LEU A 119 -0.28 15.00 1.49
CA LEU A 119 -0.70 15.57 2.76
C LEU A 119 -2.05 16.26 2.63
N ASP A 120 -2.78 16.35 3.73
CA ASP A 120 -3.99 17.16 3.88
C ASP A 120 -3.83 18.05 5.13
N PRO A 121 -3.61 19.38 5.00
CA PRO A 121 -3.67 20.17 3.76
C PRO A 121 -2.53 19.86 2.77
N PRO A 122 -2.72 20.14 1.47
CA PRO A 122 -1.73 19.84 0.44
C PRO A 122 -0.56 20.82 0.50
N ILE A 123 0.43 20.49 1.33
CA ILE A 123 1.71 21.20 1.47
C ILE A 123 2.88 20.25 1.21
N PRO A 124 4.07 20.75 0.82
CA PRO A 124 5.26 19.93 0.71
C PRO A 124 5.67 19.30 2.04
N VAL A 125 6.20 18.07 2.02
CA VAL A 125 6.70 17.37 3.22
C VAL A 125 7.78 18.19 3.94
N ALA A 126 8.68 18.82 3.19
CA ALA A 126 9.73 19.69 3.74
C ALA A 126 9.15 20.89 4.52
N GLU A 127 8.01 21.42 4.09
CA GLU A 127 7.32 22.51 4.80
C GLU A 127 6.61 21.99 6.05
N ALA A 128 5.95 20.82 5.96
CA ALA A 128 5.26 20.20 7.09
C ALA A 128 6.22 19.78 8.23
N LEU A 129 7.47 19.44 7.90
CA LEU A 129 8.51 19.05 8.86
C LEU A 129 9.42 20.23 9.28
N ALA A 130 9.25 21.41 8.68
CA ALA A 130 10.06 22.57 8.99
C ALA A 130 9.90 22.99 10.46
N VAL A 131 10.99 23.53 11.03
CA VAL A 131 10.96 24.07 12.39
C VAL A 131 10.11 25.33 12.42
N THR A 132 9.03 25.30 13.20
CA THR A 132 8.12 26.43 13.39
C THR A 132 8.10 26.81 14.87
N ASN A 133 8.34 28.08 15.19
CA ASN A 133 8.40 28.58 16.57
C ASN A 133 9.39 27.81 17.49
N GLY A 134 10.49 27.31 16.92
CA GLY A 134 11.51 26.56 17.66
C GLY A 134 11.16 25.08 17.92
N LEU A 135 10.04 24.59 17.42
CA LEU A 135 9.63 23.18 17.49
C LEU A 135 9.74 22.52 16.11
N PRO A 136 10.22 21.27 16.02
CA PRO A 136 10.21 20.53 14.76
C PRO A 136 8.78 20.24 14.31
N GLY A 137 8.53 20.35 13.02
CA GLY A 137 7.27 19.92 12.43
C GLY A 137 7.12 18.40 12.45
N ALA A 138 5.88 17.93 12.35
CA ALA A 138 5.58 16.51 12.30
C ALA A 138 4.34 16.26 11.44
N ILE A 139 4.33 15.11 10.78
CA ILE A 139 3.20 14.62 10.00
C ILE A 139 2.60 13.43 10.76
N MET A 140 1.29 13.42 10.94
CA MET A 140 0.58 12.34 11.60
C MET A 140 -0.48 11.72 10.68
N ASP A 141 -0.71 10.43 10.86
CA ASP A 141 -1.84 9.72 10.25
C ASP A 141 -3.17 10.31 10.77
N PRO A 142 -4.17 10.53 9.91
CA PRO A 142 -5.48 11.07 10.31
C PRO A 142 -6.16 10.29 11.45
N LEU A 143 -5.94 8.97 11.54
CA LEU A 143 -6.48 8.14 12.61
C LEU A 143 -5.84 8.46 13.97
N LEU A 144 -4.55 8.78 13.99
CA LEU A 144 -3.86 9.17 15.22
C LEU A 144 -4.28 10.57 15.67
N ILE A 145 -4.41 11.50 14.72
CA ILE A 145 -4.94 12.85 14.97
C ILE A 145 -6.34 12.75 15.59
N ALA A 146 -7.24 11.97 14.97
CA ALA A 146 -8.61 11.80 15.45
C ALA A 146 -8.65 11.11 16.83
N ARG A 147 -7.80 10.11 17.07
CA ARG A 147 -7.70 9.44 18.38
C ARG A 147 -7.31 10.41 19.48
N LEU A 148 -6.26 11.19 19.26
CA LEU A 148 -5.73 12.14 20.25
C LEU A 148 -6.50 13.46 20.28
N SER A 149 -7.59 13.58 19.51
CA SER A 149 -8.40 14.80 19.39
C SER A 149 -7.60 16.05 19.00
N LEU A 150 -6.54 15.86 18.20
CA LEU A 150 -5.67 16.92 17.71
C LEU A 150 -6.24 17.58 16.45
N LYS A 151 -5.72 18.76 16.13
CA LYS A 151 -5.91 19.47 14.87
C LYS A 151 -4.56 19.89 14.27
N PRO A 152 -4.46 20.08 12.94
CA PRO A 152 -3.27 20.65 12.34
C PRO A 152 -2.90 21.98 13.00
N GLY A 153 -1.64 22.09 13.46
CA GLY A 153 -1.12 23.24 14.20
C GLY A 153 -1.04 23.04 15.73
N ASP A 154 -1.65 21.99 16.27
CA ASP A 154 -1.51 21.64 17.68
C ASP A 154 -0.14 21.03 17.98
N THR A 155 0.27 21.11 19.25
CA THR A 155 1.53 20.55 19.75
C THR A 155 1.31 19.26 20.53
N PHE A 156 2.28 18.35 20.44
CA PHE A 156 2.30 17.08 21.15
C PHE A 156 3.75 16.74 21.52
N ARG A 157 3.94 15.70 22.34
CA ARG A 157 5.27 15.22 22.74
C ARG A 157 5.45 13.73 22.48
#